data_AF-A0A1C4N7H7-F1
#
_entry.id   AF-A0A1C4N7H7-F1
#
_cell.length_a   1.000
_cell.length_b   1.000
_cell.length_c   1.000
_cell.angle_alpha   90.00
_cell.angle_beta   90.00
_cell.angle_gamma   90.00
#
_symmetry.space_group_name_H-M   'P 1'
#
loop_
_entity.id
_entity.type
_entity.pdbx_description
1 polymer ?
#
loop_
_entity_poly.entity_id
_entity_poly.type
_entity_poly.pdbx_seq_one_letter_code
_entity_poly.pdbx_strand_id
1 'polypeptide(L)'
;PPPTRVGAHHPVVLGLTARAAGLDPLDAAHAAAYESISAPATAAVRLLSLDPFHAASVLARLAPETDTVAVEAAAAAATALTEGVGALPAASAPLIDLAAEHHATWPVRLFAS
;
A
#
# COMPACT_ATOMS: atom_id res chain seq x y z
N PRO A 1 20.87 21.03 11.07
CA PRO A 1 20.23 19.70 11.23
C PRO A 1 21.05 18.61 10.52
N PRO A 2 21.31 17.44 11.12
CA PRO A 2 21.86 16.32 10.36
C PRO A 2 20.86 15.95 9.25
N PRO A 3 21.31 15.43 8.10
CA PRO A 3 20.38 14.96 7.08
C PRO A 3 19.51 13.87 7.73
N THR A 4 18.20 14.10 7.75
CA THR A 4 17.22 13.05 8.03
C THR A 4 17.54 11.92 7.07
N ARG A 5 18.00 10.77 7.58
CA ARG A 5 18.13 9.59 6.73
C ARG A 5 16.73 9.29 6.20
N VAL A 6 16.51 9.55 4.92
CA VAL A 6 15.30 9.11 4.23
C VAL A 6 15.39 7.59 4.27
N GLY A 7 14.56 6.96 5.10
CA GLY A 7 14.45 5.51 5.13
C GLY A 7 14.07 5.00 3.74
N ALA A 8 14.56 3.83 3.37
CA ALA A 8 14.13 3.22 2.12
C ALA A 8 12.59 3.07 2.13
N HIS A 9 11.94 3.45 1.03
CA HIS A 9 10.49 3.36 0.91
C HIS A 9 10.06 1.89 0.96
N HIS A 10 9.03 1.57 1.77
CA HIS A 10 8.52 0.20 1.97
C HIS A 10 8.35 -0.59 0.66
N PRO A 11 7.73 -0.05 -0.42
CA PRO A 11 7.57 -0.80 -1.66
C PRO A 11 8.89 -1.25 -2.31
N VAL A 12 9.95 -0.43 -2.20
CA VAL A 12 11.27 -0.75 -2.76
C VAL A 12 11.91 -1.90 -1.97
N VAL A 13 11.82 -1.84 -0.64
CA VAL A 13 12.38 -2.88 0.24
C VAL A 13 11.61 -4.19 0.09
N LEU A 14 10.28 -4.12 -0.01
CA LEU A 14 9.42 -5.29 -0.23
C LEU A 14 9.78 -5.99 -1.54
N GLY A 15 9.89 -5.26 -2.65
CA GLY A 15 10.28 -5.84 -3.94
C GLY A 15 11.68 -6.47 -3.92
N LEU A 16 12.65 -5.80 -3.29
CA LEU A 16 14.00 -6.36 -3.11
C LEU A 16 13.97 -7.65 -2.27
N THR A 17 13.19 -7.66 -1.20
CA THR A 17 13.06 -8.81 -0.30
C THR A 17 12.42 -9.99 -1.00
N ALA A 18 11.32 -9.76 -1.74
CA ALA A 18 10.68 -10.79 -2.55
C ALA A 18 11.66 -11.39 -3.57
N ARG A 19 12.41 -10.53 -4.28
CA ARG A 19 13.41 -10.99 -5.25
C ARG A 19 14.52 -11.82 -4.61
N ALA A 20 15.00 -11.40 -3.44
CA ALA A 20 16.01 -12.12 -2.66
C ALA A 20 15.50 -13.47 -2.14
N ALA A 21 14.21 -13.58 -1.87
CA ALA A 21 13.53 -14.82 -1.49
C ALA A 21 13.19 -15.73 -2.69
N GLY A 22 13.45 -15.30 -3.92
CA GLY A 22 13.14 -16.07 -5.14
C GLY A 22 11.67 -16.01 -5.56
N LEU A 23 10.93 -15.02 -5.07
CA LEU A 23 9.53 -14.77 -5.45
C LEU A 23 9.43 -13.92 -6.71
N ASP A 24 8.28 -14.02 -7.38
CA ASP A 24 7.97 -13.28 -8.59
C ASP A 24 7.38 -11.89 -8.26
N PRO A 25 7.42 -10.93 -9.22
CA PRO A 25 6.81 -9.61 -9.02
C PRO A 25 5.33 -9.66 -8.62
N LEU A 26 4.58 -10.66 -9.11
CA LEU A 26 3.18 -10.84 -8.75
C LEU A 26 2.99 -11.23 -7.28
N ASP A 27 3.90 -12.03 -6.70
CA ASP A 27 3.85 -12.37 -5.28
C ASP A 27 4.04 -11.12 -4.40
N ALA A 28 5.02 -10.28 -4.77
CA ALA A 28 5.26 -9.00 -4.10
C ALA A 28 4.05 -8.06 -4.24
N ALA A 29 3.42 -8.05 -5.40
CA ALA A 29 2.24 -7.24 -5.68
C ALA A 29 1.02 -7.68 -4.85
N HIS A 30 0.77 -8.98 -4.71
CA HIS A 30 -0.28 -9.49 -3.82
C HIS A 30 -0.04 -9.11 -2.36
N ALA A 31 1.20 -9.24 -1.88
CA ALA A 31 1.55 -8.86 -0.50
C ALA A 31 1.29 -7.36 -0.27
N ALA A 32 1.77 -6.50 -1.18
CA ALA A 32 1.55 -5.06 -1.09
C ALA A 32 0.06 -4.68 -1.16
N ALA A 33 -0.68 -5.26 -2.10
CA ALA A 33 -2.10 -4.99 -2.28
C ALA A 33 -2.91 -5.43 -1.05
N TYR A 34 -2.64 -6.61 -0.50
CA TYR A 34 -3.30 -7.08 0.72
C TYR A 34 -2.97 -6.22 1.94
N GLU A 35 -1.71 -5.82 2.13
CA GLU A 35 -1.31 -4.89 3.21
C GLU A 35 -2.06 -3.56 3.11
N SER A 36 -2.24 -3.04 1.89
CA SER A 36 -2.90 -1.76 1.64
C SER A 36 -4.37 -1.70 2.11
N ILE A 37 -5.06 -2.84 2.13
CA ILE A 37 -6.47 -2.93 2.57
C ILE A 37 -6.62 -3.47 3.99
N SER A 38 -5.74 -4.36 4.43
CA SER A 38 -5.84 -5.02 5.74
C SER A 38 -5.44 -4.09 6.89
N ALA A 39 -4.44 -3.23 6.69
CA ALA A 39 -4.02 -2.24 7.67
C ALA A 39 -5.14 -1.22 8.01
N PRO A 40 -5.77 -0.52 7.04
CA PRO A 40 -6.87 0.39 7.34
C PRO A 40 -8.11 -0.33 7.88
N ALA A 41 -8.42 -1.55 7.43
CA ALA A 41 -9.53 -2.33 8.00
C ALA A 41 -9.30 -2.63 9.50
N THR A 42 -8.09 -3.04 9.86
CA THR A 42 -7.70 -3.29 11.25
C THR A 42 -7.75 -2.01 12.09
N ALA A 43 -7.32 -0.89 11.54
CA ALA A 43 -7.42 0.42 12.20
C ALA A 43 -8.89 0.82 12.42
N ALA A 44 -9.76 0.65 11.42
CA ALA A 44 -11.18 0.96 11.50
C ALA A 44 -11.90 0.16 12.60
N VAL A 45 -11.63 -1.14 12.71
CA VAL A 45 -12.15 -1.99 13.80
C VAL A 45 -11.79 -1.42 15.17
N ARG A 46 -10.52 -1.03 15.36
CA ARG A 46 -10.04 -0.51 16.64
C ARG A 46 -10.54 0.90 16.95
N LEU A 47 -10.57 1.78 15.95
CA LEU A 47 -10.91 3.20 16.12
C LEU A 47 -12.40 3.45 16.21
N LEU A 48 -13.20 2.68 15.47
CA LEU A 48 -14.65 2.87 15.35
C LEU A 48 -15.44 1.76 16.05
N SER A 49 -14.75 0.83 16.73
CA SER A 49 -15.36 -0.32 17.41
C SER A 49 -16.25 -1.16 16.49
N LEU A 50 -15.82 -1.37 15.24
CA LEU A 50 -16.56 -2.18 14.27
C LEU A 50 -16.48 -3.67 14.61
N ASP A 51 -17.46 -4.44 14.13
CA ASP A 51 -17.43 -5.90 14.18
C ASP A 51 -16.29 -6.46 13.30
N PRO A 52 -15.31 -7.20 13.87
CA PRO A 52 -14.22 -7.79 13.09
C PRO A 52 -14.70 -8.80 12.04
N PHE A 53 -15.82 -9.50 12.25
CA PHE A 53 -16.36 -10.42 11.25
C PHE A 53 -16.93 -9.67 10.05
N HIS A 54 -17.60 -8.54 10.30
CA HIS A 54 -18.04 -7.66 9.21
C HIS A 54 -16.84 -7.12 8.43
N ALA A 55 -15.78 -6.63 9.09
CA ALA A 55 -14.57 -6.16 8.42
C ALA A 55 -13.91 -7.27 7.58
N ALA A 56 -13.82 -8.49 8.11
CA ALA A 56 -13.32 -9.65 7.36
C ALA A 56 -14.19 -9.95 6.12
N SER A 57 -15.51 -9.82 6.22
CA SER A 57 -16.41 -10.00 5.07
C SER A 57 -16.20 -8.95 3.98
N VAL A 58 -15.87 -7.70 4.36
CA VAL A 58 -15.54 -6.63 3.40
C VAL A 58 -14.25 -6.96 2.68
N LEU A 59 -13.20 -7.35 3.42
CA LEU A 59 -11.92 -7.75 2.83
C LEU A 59 -12.08 -8.93 1.87
N ALA A 60 -12.87 -9.93 2.25
CA ALA A 60 -13.15 -11.07 1.38
C ALA A 60 -13.85 -10.67 0.08
N ARG A 61 -14.74 -9.67 0.12
CA ARG A 61 -15.40 -9.12 -1.08
C ARG A 61 -14.47 -8.30 -1.96
N LEU A 62 -13.41 -7.70 -1.40
CA LEU A 62 -12.39 -6.94 -2.14
C LEU A 62 -11.30 -7.82 -2.77
N ALA A 63 -11.32 -9.14 -2.54
CA ALA A 63 -10.28 -10.03 -3.04
C ALA A 63 -10.12 -9.97 -4.58
N PRO A 64 -11.19 -10.01 -5.39
CA PRO A 64 -11.04 -9.92 -6.86
C PRO A 64 -10.41 -8.60 -7.33
N GLU A 65 -10.76 -7.48 -6.71
CA GLU A 65 -10.16 -6.17 -7.00
C GLU A 65 -8.70 -6.11 -6.56
N THR A 66 -8.36 -6.74 -5.43
CA THR A 66 -6.98 -6.86 -4.93
C THR A 66 -6.12 -7.67 -5.92
N ASP A 67 -6.64 -8.77 -6.44
CA ASP A 67 -5.98 -9.59 -7.46
C ASP A 67 -5.78 -8.79 -8.75
N THR A 68 -6.78 -8.01 -9.15
CA THR A 68 -6.70 -7.14 -10.34
C THR A 68 -5.57 -6.11 -10.20
N VAL A 69 -5.52 -5.41 -9.06
CA VAL A 69 -4.44 -4.44 -8.77
C VAL A 69 -3.07 -5.11 -8.77
N ALA A 70 -2.95 -6.33 -8.22
CA ALA A 70 -1.69 -7.06 -8.21
C ALA A 70 -1.21 -7.42 -9.61
N VAL A 71 -2.12 -7.87 -10.48
CA VAL A 71 -1.83 -8.18 -11.89
C VAL A 71 -1.41 -6.92 -12.65
N GLU A 72 -2.12 -5.81 -12.48
CA GLU A 72 -1.78 -4.52 -13.10
C GLU A 72 -0.41 -4.02 -12.65
N ALA A 73 -0.10 -4.12 -11.35
CA ALA A 73 1.19 -3.72 -10.80
C ALA A 73 2.33 -4.57 -11.35
N ALA A 74 2.15 -5.89 -11.47
CA ALA A 74 3.14 -6.79 -12.06
C ALA A 74 3.37 -6.48 -13.55
N ALA A 75 2.32 -6.18 -14.30
CA ALA A 75 2.42 -5.76 -15.70
C ALA A 75 3.18 -4.43 -15.84
N ALA A 76 2.87 -3.43 -15.01
CA ALA A 76 3.57 -2.16 -15.02
C ALA A 76 5.05 -2.30 -14.64
N ALA A 77 5.37 -3.19 -13.69
CA ALA A 77 6.75 -3.51 -13.34
C ALA A 77 7.52 -4.11 -14.53
N ALA A 78 6.88 -4.98 -15.33
CA ALA A 78 7.48 -5.53 -16.54
C ALA A 78 7.73 -4.43 -17.60
N THR A 79 6.76 -3.55 -17.84
CA THR A 79 6.90 -2.42 -18.78
C THR A 79 8.04 -1.49 -18.36
N ALA A 80 8.19 -1.23 -17.06
CA ALA A 80 9.24 -0.36 -16.54
C ALA A 80 10.68 -0.89 -16.80
N LEU A 81 10.85 -2.19 -17.06
CA LEU A 81 12.15 -2.76 -17.44
C LEU A 81 12.60 -2.31 -18.83
N THR A 82 11.66 -2.05 -19.73
CA THR A 82 11.94 -1.63 -21.12
C THR A 82 11.77 -0.13 -21.31
N GLU A 83 10.78 0.47 -20.66
CA GLU A 83 10.40 1.89 -20.85
C GLU A 83 10.93 2.80 -19.73
N GLY A 84 11.56 2.22 -18.71
CA GLY A 84 12.10 2.91 -17.55
C GLY A 84 11.06 3.18 -16.46
N VAL A 85 11.53 3.67 -15.31
CA VAL A 85 10.71 3.88 -14.10
C VAL A 85 9.57 4.89 -14.28
N GLY A 86 9.63 5.75 -15.30
CA GLY A 86 8.56 6.69 -15.64
C GLY A 86 7.29 6.01 -16.15
N ALA A 87 7.36 4.74 -16.55
CA ALA A 87 6.19 3.93 -16.93
C ALA A 87 5.42 3.39 -15.71
N LEU A 88 5.96 3.49 -14.50
CA LEU A 88 5.27 3.05 -13.29
C LEU A 88 4.08 3.98 -12.98
N PRO A 89 2.95 3.45 -12.46
CA PRO A 89 1.80 4.27 -12.09
C PRO A 89 2.17 5.28 -11.00
N ALA A 90 1.91 6.55 -11.25
CA ALA A 90 2.10 7.64 -10.30
C ALA A 90 0.85 8.55 -10.27
N ALA A 91 -0.33 7.93 -10.22
CA ALA A 91 -1.59 8.65 -10.18
C ALA A 91 -1.69 9.46 -8.87
N SER A 92 -2.12 10.72 -8.99
CA SER A 92 -2.47 11.53 -7.82
C SER A 92 -3.70 10.96 -7.11
N ALA A 93 -3.80 11.13 -5.79
CA ALA A 93 -4.94 10.72 -5.00
C ALA A 93 -5.48 11.90 -4.18
N PRO A 94 -6.12 12.91 -4.82
CA PRO A 94 -6.32 14.22 -4.20
C PRO A 94 -7.05 14.20 -2.85
N LEU A 95 -8.01 13.29 -2.68
CA LEU A 95 -8.74 13.16 -1.42
C LEU A 95 -7.87 12.59 -0.30
N ILE A 96 -7.01 11.63 -0.60
CA ILE A 96 -6.08 11.04 0.37
C ILE A 96 -4.95 12.02 0.67
N ASP A 97 -4.47 12.76 -0.33
CA ASP A 97 -3.47 13.82 -0.16
C ASP A 97 -4.00 14.91 0.79
N LEU A 98 -5.24 15.37 0.59
CA LEU A 98 -5.88 16.33 1.48
C LEU A 98 -6.10 15.77 2.90
N ALA A 99 -6.52 14.50 3.01
CA ALA A 99 -6.70 13.85 4.30
C ALA A 99 -5.39 13.70 5.08
N ALA A 100 -4.27 13.43 4.38
CA ALA A 100 -2.94 13.36 4.97
C ALA A 100 -2.49 14.72 5.53
N GLU A 101 -2.70 15.81 4.77
CA GLU A 101 -2.44 17.17 5.25
C GLU A 101 -3.30 17.52 6.47
N HIS A 102 -4.58 17.15 6.44
CA HIS A 102 -5.46 17.35 7.58
C HIS A 102 -4.97 16.58 8.81
N HIS A 103 -4.62 15.29 8.65
CA HIS A 103 -4.07 14.47 9.72
C HIS A 103 -2.78 15.06 10.29
N ALA A 104 -1.86 15.54 9.45
CA ALA A 104 -0.60 16.16 9.88
C ALA A 104 -0.82 17.37 10.82
N THR A 105 -1.90 18.12 10.60
CA THR A 105 -2.27 19.28 11.42
C THR A 105 -3.15 18.95 12.63
N TRP A 106 -3.59 17.69 12.79
CA TRP A 106 -4.49 17.29 13.88
C TRP A 106 -3.75 17.34 15.23
N PRO A 107 -4.28 18.04 16.26
CA PRO A 107 -3.62 18.19 17.56
C PRO A 107 -3.41 16.89 18.36
N VAL A 108 -4.28 15.90 18.18
CA VAL A 108 -4.22 14.60 18.87
C VAL A 108 -4.24 13.50 17.81
N ARG A 109 -3.14 12.77 17.69
CA ARG A 109 -2.98 11.69 16.70
C ARG A 109 -2.67 10.38 17.38
N LEU A 110 -3.38 9.34 16.95
CA LEU A 110 -3.13 7.95 17.38
C LEU A 110 -2.18 7.21 16.42
N PHE A 111 -1.94 7.78 15.24
CA PHE A 111 -1.05 7.25 14.20
C PHE A 111 -0.07 8.32 13.71
N ALA A 112 1.10 7.90 13.26
CA ALA A 112 2.12 8.81 12.73
C ALA A 112 1.70 9.45 11.39
N SER A 113 0.79 8.80 10.65
CA SER A 113 0.22 9.18 9.36
C SER A 113 -1.19 8.63 9.21
#